data_AF-A0A521JWC7-F1
#
_entry.id   AF-A0A521JWC7-F1
#
_cell.length_a   1.000
_cell.length_b   1.000
_cell.length_c   1.000
_cell.angle_alpha   90.00
_cell.angle_beta   90.00
_cell.angle_gamma   90.00
#
_symmetry.space_group_name_H-M   'P 1'
#
loop_
_entity.id
_entity.type
_entity.pdbx_description
1 polymer ?
#
loop_
_entity_poly.entity_id
_entity_poly.type
_entity_poly.pdbx_seq_one_letter_code
_entity_poly.pdbx_strand_id
1 'polypeptide(L)'
;MRLTFTITRFNPETDPHPHDEPYRLDVGRGWTVLEALIRIKHEQDGSLALRYSCRSAICGSCAMDINGAEKLACRTSVRKELERHGHVTVAPLRNFPVIKDLVVDMAAFWGKVRAVTPWLSASLHTQPGQPVRQMTLSRDRYQFHNVDACIMCGACVAACASHEVSRGFLGPAALAKAERFLADPREPVDAKRTRLRFLEQPDGIWDCTRCNFCVEVCPKDVQPMEAIIRLRRATIEAGLTRSGGARHITGFMTLIRRGGRLNEALMPLQVVGFNLRRLLHVLPLGLRMLWNGKVPSPLAPPIPGIAQIRNIFHSFGRLKRIS
;
A
#
# COMPACT_ATOMS: atom_id res chain seq x y z
N MET A 1 -28.52 1.72 26.13
CA MET A 1 -29.32 1.86 24.89
C MET A 1 -29.26 0.53 24.17
N ARG A 2 -30.41 -0.06 23.83
CA ARG A 2 -30.46 -1.35 23.15
C ARG A 2 -30.22 -1.16 21.65
N LEU A 3 -29.24 -1.86 21.10
CA LEU A 3 -28.81 -1.72 19.71
C LEU A 3 -28.71 -3.08 19.03
N THR A 4 -28.94 -3.09 17.72
CA THR A 4 -28.73 -4.26 16.87
C THR A 4 -27.39 -4.11 16.15
N PHE A 5 -26.53 -5.11 16.29
CA PHE A 5 -25.30 -5.28 15.53
C PHE A 5 -25.53 -6.33 14.45
N THR A 6 -25.12 -6.06 13.21
CA THR A 6 -25.14 -7.07 12.15
C THR A 6 -23.72 -7.61 11.99
N ILE A 7 -23.51 -8.89 12.24
CA ILE A 7 -22.19 -9.51 12.18
C ILE A 7 -22.19 -10.54 11.06
N THR A 8 -21.25 -10.44 10.13
CA THR A 8 -21.03 -11.48 9.12
C THR A 8 -20.41 -12.70 9.79
N ARG A 9 -21.12 -13.82 9.73
CA ARG A 9 -20.75 -15.13 10.25
C ARG A 9 -20.33 -16.06 9.14
N PHE A 10 -19.45 -16.98 9.48
CA PHE A 10 -19.05 -18.06 8.59
C PHE A 10 -18.35 -19.15 9.38
N ASN A 11 -18.89 -20.36 9.34
CA ASN A 11 -18.27 -21.56 9.88
C ASN A 11 -18.05 -22.57 8.73
N PRO A 12 -16.80 -22.85 8.31
CA PRO A 12 -16.52 -23.70 7.15
C PRO A 12 -16.99 -25.16 7.31
N GLU A 13 -17.30 -25.59 8.54
CA GLU A 13 -17.82 -26.93 8.82
C GLU A 13 -19.33 -27.06 8.56
N THR A 14 -20.07 -25.95 8.58
CA THR A 14 -21.55 -25.96 8.55
C THR A 14 -22.15 -25.06 7.47
N ASP A 15 -21.47 -23.95 7.15
CA ASP A 15 -22.05 -22.88 6.36
C ASP A 15 -21.53 -22.96 4.91
N PRO A 16 -22.40 -22.96 3.90
CA PRO A 16 -21.97 -22.99 2.51
C PRO A 16 -21.36 -21.66 2.06
N HIS A 17 -21.83 -20.55 2.62
CA HIS A 17 -21.38 -19.19 2.32
C HIS A 17 -21.50 -18.30 3.57
N PRO A 18 -20.73 -17.21 3.68
CA PRO A 18 -20.92 -16.23 4.75
C PRO A 18 -22.33 -15.64 4.75
N HIS A 19 -22.88 -15.39 5.93
CA HIS A 19 -24.21 -14.82 6.11
C HIS A 19 -24.23 -13.81 7.26
N ASP A 20 -25.16 -12.87 7.21
CA ASP A 20 -25.27 -11.81 8.22
C ASP A 20 -26.25 -12.21 9.33
N GLU A 21 -25.83 -12.06 10.58
CA GLU A 21 -26.65 -12.34 11.76
C GLU A 21 -26.85 -11.11 12.65
N PRO A 22 -28.08 -10.84 13.11
CA PRO A 22 -28.36 -9.72 14.00
C PRO A 22 -28.19 -10.10 15.48
N TYR A 23 -27.50 -9.25 16.24
CA TYR A 23 -27.28 -9.38 17.68
C TYR A 23 -27.80 -8.16 18.43
N ARG A 24 -28.69 -8.36 19.41
CA ARG A 24 -29.26 -7.26 20.19
C ARG A 24 -28.55 -7.13 21.52
N LEU A 25 -27.95 -5.98 21.80
CA LEU A 25 -27.14 -5.75 22.99
C LEU A 25 -27.46 -4.41 23.64
N ASP A 26 -27.50 -4.37 24.97
CA ASP A 26 -27.56 -3.12 25.72
C ASP A 26 -26.16 -2.51 25.84
N VAL A 27 -25.96 -1.39 25.15
CA VAL A 27 -24.65 -0.74 25.04
C VAL A 27 -24.51 0.36 26.08
N GLY A 28 -23.39 0.30 26.80
CA GLY A 28 -22.95 1.31 27.76
C GLY A 28 -22.25 2.52 27.11
N ARG A 29 -22.12 3.60 27.89
CA ARG A 29 -21.41 4.81 27.44
C ARG A 29 -19.92 4.50 27.21
N GLY A 30 -19.38 4.97 26.09
CA GLY A 30 -17.95 4.84 25.77
C GLY A 30 -17.53 3.48 25.22
N TRP A 31 -18.48 2.56 24.99
CA TRP A 31 -18.16 1.25 24.43
C TRP A 31 -17.55 1.35 23.03
N THR A 32 -16.57 0.47 22.83
CA THR A 32 -15.95 0.24 21.52
C THR A 32 -16.64 -0.92 20.83
N VAL A 33 -16.46 -1.05 19.52
CA VAL A 33 -17.01 -2.18 18.78
C VAL A 33 -16.45 -3.51 19.32
N LEU A 34 -15.18 -3.54 19.74
CA LEU A 34 -14.61 -4.73 20.39
C LEU A 34 -15.34 -5.11 21.68
N GLU A 35 -15.68 -4.13 22.53
CA GLU A 35 -16.42 -4.42 23.76
C GLU A 35 -17.77 -5.09 23.45
N ALA A 36 -18.50 -4.54 22.46
CA ALA A 36 -19.76 -5.13 22.03
C ALA A 36 -19.59 -6.57 21.50
N LEU A 37 -18.57 -6.84 20.69
CA LEU A 37 -18.29 -8.18 20.16
C LEU A 37 -17.93 -9.19 21.27
N ILE A 38 -17.14 -8.78 22.27
CA ILE A 38 -16.79 -9.66 23.40
C ILE A 38 -18.03 -9.99 24.22
N ARG A 39 -18.90 -9.01 24.51
CA ARG A 39 -20.16 -9.22 25.23
C ARG A 39 -21.11 -10.12 24.44
N ILE A 40 -21.25 -9.92 23.14
CA ILE A 40 -22.04 -10.81 22.25
C ILE A 40 -21.50 -12.24 22.35
N LYS A 41 -20.19 -12.43 22.26
CA LYS A 41 -19.57 -13.76 22.38
C LYS A 41 -19.85 -14.42 23.74
N HIS A 42 -19.81 -13.65 24.83
CA HIS A 42 -19.93 -14.21 26.17
C HIS A 42 -21.39 -14.43 26.61
N GLU A 43 -22.32 -13.59 26.18
CA GLU A 43 -23.71 -13.61 26.66
C GLU A 43 -24.71 -14.22 25.68
N GLN A 44 -24.40 -14.23 24.38
CA GLN A 44 -25.36 -14.60 23.34
C GLN A 44 -24.89 -15.78 22.52
N ASP A 45 -23.64 -15.74 22.01
CA ASP A 45 -23.10 -16.82 21.18
C ASP A 45 -21.60 -17.08 21.41
N GLY A 46 -21.31 -18.12 22.20
CA GLY A 46 -19.94 -18.57 22.48
C GLY A 46 -19.15 -19.02 21.24
N SER A 47 -19.80 -19.32 20.12
CA SER A 47 -19.17 -19.80 18.89
C SER A 47 -18.50 -18.69 18.06
N LEU A 48 -18.89 -17.42 18.28
CA LEU A 48 -18.38 -16.26 17.53
C LEU A 48 -16.85 -16.16 17.59
N ALA A 49 -16.17 -16.25 16.45
CA ALA A 49 -14.72 -16.17 16.36
C ALA A 49 -14.23 -14.77 15.95
N LEU A 50 -13.27 -14.23 16.72
CA LEU A 50 -12.61 -12.95 16.43
C LEU A 50 -11.20 -12.92 17.02
N ARG A 51 -10.32 -12.11 16.44
CA ARG A 51 -8.98 -11.85 16.98
C ARG A 51 -8.95 -10.52 17.75
N TYR A 52 -8.42 -10.56 18.97
CA TYR A 52 -8.12 -9.37 19.76
C TYR A 52 -7.06 -9.69 20.82
N SER A 53 -6.44 -8.65 21.40
CA SER A 53 -5.48 -8.83 22.50
C SER A 53 -5.34 -7.54 23.32
N CYS A 54 -4.55 -6.56 22.86
CA CYS A 54 -4.09 -5.43 23.71
C CYS A 54 -5.17 -4.46 24.21
N ARG A 55 -6.33 -4.39 23.55
CA ARG A 55 -7.40 -3.41 23.77
C ARG A 55 -6.99 -1.92 23.74
N SER A 56 -5.77 -1.59 23.30
CA SER A 56 -5.18 -0.24 23.29
C SER A 56 -4.66 0.20 21.92
N ALA A 57 -5.17 -0.42 20.84
CA ALA A 57 -4.85 -0.07 19.46
C ALA A 57 -3.34 -0.14 19.11
N ILE A 58 -2.60 -1.09 19.67
CA ILE A 58 -1.17 -1.27 19.42
C ILE A 58 -0.78 -2.65 18.86
N CYS A 59 -1.48 -3.73 19.19
CA CYS A 59 -1.14 -5.08 18.69
C CYS A 59 -1.59 -5.36 17.25
N GLY A 60 -2.55 -4.60 16.72
CA GLY A 60 -3.09 -4.78 15.37
C GLY A 60 -4.07 -5.94 15.17
N SER A 61 -4.30 -6.81 16.16
CA SER A 61 -5.05 -8.06 15.98
C SER A 61 -6.55 -7.90 15.69
N CYS A 62 -7.16 -6.79 16.11
CA CYS A 62 -8.61 -6.56 16.01
C CYS A 62 -9.00 -5.68 14.81
N ALA A 63 -8.20 -5.71 13.74
CA ALA A 63 -8.57 -5.09 12.48
C ALA A 63 -9.67 -5.92 11.80
N MET A 64 -10.74 -5.25 11.37
CA MET A 64 -11.90 -5.84 10.69
C MET A 64 -12.61 -4.76 9.89
N ASP A 65 -13.56 -5.14 9.03
CA ASP A 65 -14.45 -4.20 8.36
C ASP A 65 -15.57 -3.80 9.33
N ILE A 66 -15.75 -2.49 9.53
CA ILE A 66 -16.81 -1.93 10.38
C ILE A 66 -17.50 -0.83 9.60
N ASN A 67 -18.76 -1.07 9.22
CA ASN A 67 -19.54 -0.20 8.34
C ASN A 67 -18.85 0.07 6.98
N GLY A 68 -18.25 -0.95 6.37
CA GLY A 68 -17.65 -0.89 5.03
C GLY A 68 -16.23 -0.30 4.96
N ALA A 69 -15.62 -0.06 6.12
CA ALA A 69 -14.25 0.44 6.22
C ALA A 69 -13.44 -0.27 7.31
N GLU A 70 -12.16 -0.44 7.03
CA GLU A 70 -11.21 -1.20 7.84
C GLU A 70 -10.79 -0.39 9.05
N LYS A 71 -11.15 -0.88 10.23
CA LYS A 71 -10.91 -0.20 11.49
C LYS A 71 -10.42 -1.19 12.54
N LEU A 72 -9.77 -0.68 13.59
CA LEU A 72 -9.46 -1.48 14.78
C LEU A 72 -10.66 -1.46 15.72
N ALA A 73 -11.32 -2.61 15.93
CA ALA A 73 -12.52 -2.68 16.76
C ALA A 73 -12.32 -2.12 18.17
N CYS A 74 -11.12 -2.26 18.75
CA CYS A 74 -10.81 -1.75 20.09
C CYS A 74 -10.72 -0.23 20.22
N ARG A 75 -10.65 0.51 19.10
CA ARG A 75 -10.63 1.98 19.10
C ARG A 75 -11.88 2.59 18.47
N THR A 76 -12.62 1.79 17.72
CA THR A 76 -13.83 2.25 17.03
C THR A 76 -14.95 2.40 18.04
N SER A 77 -15.48 3.61 18.19
CA SER A 77 -16.55 3.91 19.14
C SER A 77 -17.91 3.54 18.54
N VAL A 78 -18.71 2.73 19.24
CA VAL A 78 -20.06 2.37 18.81
C VAL A 78 -20.92 3.62 18.61
N ARG A 79 -20.83 4.58 19.54
CA ARG A 79 -21.58 5.84 19.45
C ARG A 79 -21.27 6.60 18.16
N LYS A 80 -19.99 6.77 17.81
CA LYS A 80 -19.58 7.50 16.60
C LYS A 80 -20.00 6.78 15.33
N GLU A 81 -19.98 5.45 15.33
CA GLU A 81 -20.45 4.66 14.19
C GLU A 81 -21.96 4.83 13.98
N LEU A 82 -22.76 4.82 15.06
CA LEU A 82 -24.20 5.06 14.97
C LEU A 82 -24.54 6.49 14.54
N GLU A 83 -23.85 7.49 15.08
CA GLU A 83 -24.06 8.90 14.69
C GLU A 83 -23.79 9.11 13.18
N ARG A 84 -22.87 8.34 12.59
CA ARG A 84 -22.49 8.45 11.18
C ARG A 84 -23.31 7.58 10.23
N HIS A 85 -23.63 6.36 10.65
CA HIS A 85 -24.18 5.33 9.75
C HIS A 85 -25.59 4.87 10.16
N GLY A 86 -26.05 5.19 11.37
CA GLY A 86 -27.34 4.73 11.92
C GLY A 86 -27.37 3.26 12.33
N HIS A 87 -26.31 2.49 12.05
CA HIS A 87 -26.18 1.07 12.37
C HIS A 87 -24.71 0.69 12.61
N VAL A 88 -24.49 -0.55 13.06
CA VAL A 88 -23.15 -1.13 13.16
C VAL A 88 -23.16 -2.50 12.48
N THR A 89 -22.50 -2.58 11.34
CA THR A 89 -22.15 -3.85 10.69
C THR A 89 -20.68 -4.17 10.94
N VAL A 90 -20.38 -5.45 11.12
CA VAL A 90 -19.02 -5.96 11.34
C VAL A 90 -18.78 -7.17 10.45
N ALA A 91 -17.73 -7.12 9.63
CA ALA A 91 -17.35 -8.18 8.71
C ALA A 91 -15.84 -8.46 8.79
N PRO A 92 -15.36 -9.63 8.35
CA PRO A 92 -13.93 -9.92 8.29
C PRO A 92 -13.19 -8.91 7.39
N LEU A 93 -11.86 -8.79 7.57
CA LEU A 93 -11.04 -7.96 6.69
C LEU A 93 -11.17 -8.40 5.22
N ARG A 94 -11.46 -7.44 4.35
CA ARG A 94 -11.49 -7.63 2.89
C ARG A 94 -10.13 -8.07 2.35
N ASN A 95 -10.11 -8.65 1.16
CA ASN A 95 -8.91 -9.19 0.48
C ASN A 95 -8.17 -10.34 1.19
N PHE A 96 -8.58 -10.74 2.40
CA PHE A 96 -8.05 -11.91 3.09
C PHE A 96 -9.03 -13.08 3.02
N PRO A 97 -8.56 -14.34 2.85
CA PRO A 97 -9.41 -15.51 3.01
C PRO A 97 -9.98 -15.58 4.43
N VAL A 98 -11.28 -15.84 4.56
CA VAL A 98 -11.93 -16.00 5.87
C VAL A 98 -11.68 -17.43 6.37
N ILE A 99 -11.24 -17.57 7.62
CA ILE A 99 -11.09 -18.85 8.30
C ILE A 99 -12.40 -19.20 9.01
N LYS A 100 -12.88 -18.29 9.87
CA LYS A 100 -14.14 -18.41 10.60
C LYS A 100 -14.57 -17.03 11.09
N ASP A 101 -15.83 -16.67 10.87
CA ASP A 101 -16.41 -15.39 11.27
C ASP A 101 -15.51 -14.19 10.93
N LEU A 102 -15.01 -13.48 11.95
CA LEU A 102 -14.17 -12.29 11.80
C LEU A 102 -12.66 -12.61 11.73
N VAL A 103 -12.30 -13.89 11.72
CA VAL A 103 -10.92 -14.37 11.67
C VAL A 103 -10.51 -14.68 10.24
N VAL A 104 -9.46 -14.01 9.77
CA VAL A 104 -8.91 -14.17 8.41
C VAL A 104 -7.54 -14.84 8.40
N ASP A 105 -7.16 -15.44 7.27
CA ASP A 105 -5.82 -15.96 7.05
C ASP A 105 -4.84 -14.85 6.68
N MET A 106 -3.80 -14.68 7.50
CA MET A 106 -2.74 -13.67 7.34
C MET A 106 -1.45 -14.24 6.74
N ALA A 107 -1.40 -15.52 6.37
CA ALA A 107 -0.18 -16.20 5.92
C ALA A 107 0.45 -15.50 4.70
N ALA A 108 -0.36 -15.17 3.69
CA ALA A 108 0.11 -14.45 2.50
C ALA A 108 0.65 -13.05 2.84
N PHE A 109 0.03 -12.35 3.78
CA PHE A 109 0.50 -11.04 4.25
C PHE A 109 1.88 -11.15 4.90
N TRP A 110 2.08 -12.10 5.81
CA TRP A 110 3.39 -12.31 6.43
C TRP A 110 4.44 -12.80 5.45
N GLY A 111 4.04 -13.61 4.46
CA GLY A 111 4.90 -14.01 3.34
C GLY A 111 5.47 -12.79 2.60
N LYS A 112 4.62 -11.84 2.23
CA LYS A 112 5.02 -10.61 1.53
C LYS A 112 5.89 -9.69 2.38
N VAL A 113 5.58 -9.58 3.67
CA VAL A 113 6.41 -8.82 4.62
C VAL A 113 7.79 -9.43 4.77
N ARG A 114 7.90 -10.76 4.81
CA ARG A 114 9.20 -11.46 4.83
C ARG A 114 9.95 -11.31 3.51
N ALA A 115 9.24 -11.32 2.38
CA ALA A 115 9.84 -11.21 1.05
C ALA A 115 10.63 -9.91 0.83
N VAL A 116 10.31 -8.83 1.56
CA VAL A 116 11.05 -7.55 1.47
C VAL A 116 12.29 -7.49 2.36
N THR A 117 12.73 -8.62 2.95
CA THR A 117 13.87 -8.71 3.89
C THR A 117 13.78 -7.67 5.02
N PRO A 118 12.79 -7.80 5.93
CA PRO A 118 12.46 -6.80 6.93
C PRO A 118 13.42 -6.82 8.15
N TRP A 119 14.73 -6.87 7.89
CA TRP A 119 15.80 -6.80 8.88
C TRP A 119 17.01 -6.05 8.28
N LEU A 120 17.92 -5.62 9.16
CA LEU A 120 19.17 -4.98 8.72
C LEU A 120 20.07 -6.04 8.08
N SER A 121 20.56 -5.75 6.88
CA SER A 121 21.54 -6.63 6.23
C SER A 121 22.88 -6.51 6.96
N ALA A 122 23.56 -7.64 7.16
CA ALA A 122 24.89 -7.63 7.73
C ALA A 122 25.84 -6.75 6.90
N SER A 123 26.57 -5.85 7.55
CA SER A 123 27.65 -5.14 6.88
C SER A 123 28.78 -6.14 6.61
N LEU A 124 29.43 -6.03 5.46
CA LEU A 124 30.66 -6.75 5.13
C LEU A 124 31.78 -6.57 6.20
N HIS A 125 31.63 -5.59 7.10
CA HIS A 125 32.58 -5.23 8.15
C HIS A 125 32.27 -5.86 9.52
N THR A 126 31.22 -6.67 9.63
CA THR A 126 30.87 -7.36 10.88
C THR A 126 31.47 -8.77 10.85
N GLN A 127 32.64 -8.95 11.46
CA GLN A 127 33.18 -10.29 11.64
C GLN A 127 32.40 -11.06 12.72
N PRO A 128 32.18 -12.38 12.58
CA PRO A 128 31.56 -13.19 13.61
C PRO A 128 32.29 -13.01 14.96
N GLY A 129 31.53 -12.73 16.03
CA GLY A 129 32.08 -12.57 17.38
C GLY A 129 32.59 -11.17 17.75
N GLN A 130 32.63 -10.20 16.81
CA GLN A 130 32.92 -8.82 17.17
C GLN A 130 31.64 -8.03 17.49
N PRO A 131 31.62 -7.22 18.55
CA PRO A 131 30.49 -6.36 18.85
C PRO A 131 30.25 -5.40 17.67
N VAL A 132 29.01 -5.35 17.18
CA VAL A 132 28.63 -4.39 16.13
C VAL A 132 28.96 -3.00 16.65
N ARG A 133 29.88 -2.30 15.96
CA ARG A 133 30.29 -0.95 16.33
C ARG A 133 29.02 -0.10 16.51
N GLN A 134 28.78 0.41 17.72
CA GLN A 134 27.64 1.28 18.00
C GLN A 134 27.73 2.47 17.05
N MET A 135 26.80 2.54 16.10
CA MET A 135 26.73 3.69 15.20
C MET A 135 25.95 4.79 15.91
N THR A 136 26.66 5.75 16.48
CA THR A 136 26.04 6.97 16.98
C THR A 136 25.53 7.76 15.78
N LEU A 137 24.22 7.83 15.68
CA LEU A 137 23.53 8.52 14.60
C LEU A 137 22.88 9.77 15.18
N SER A 138 23.12 10.90 14.53
CA SER A 138 22.48 12.17 14.85
C SER A 138 20.99 12.13 14.49
N ARG A 139 20.17 12.91 15.20
CA ARG A 139 18.70 12.87 15.09
C ARG A 139 18.19 13.23 13.68
N ASP A 140 18.91 14.09 12.99
CA ASP A 140 18.69 14.49 11.58
C ASP A 140 18.86 13.34 10.59
N ARG A 141 19.67 12.32 10.93
CA ARG A 141 19.87 11.12 10.08
C ARG A 141 18.76 10.08 10.21
N TYR A 142 17.86 10.22 11.20
CA TYR A 142 16.73 9.32 11.40
C TYR A 142 15.43 9.94 10.90
N GLN A 143 15.13 9.75 9.62
CA GLN A 143 13.82 10.07 9.07
C GLN A 143 13.19 8.79 8.52
N PHE A 144 12.62 7.97 9.42
CA PHE A 144 11.80 6.82 9.03
C PHE A 144 10.41 7.21 8.56
N HIS A 145 10.09 8.51 8.46
CA HIS A 145 8.81 9.01 7.96
C HIS A 145 7.60 8.29 8.57
N ASN A 146 7.68 7.95 9.86
CA ASN A 146 6.69 7.22 10.65
C ASN A 146 6.39 5.76 10.20
N VAL A 147 7.11 5.20 9.22
CA VAL A 147 6.82 3.85 8.72
C VAL A 147 7.13 2.74 9.74
N ASP A 148 7.98 3.05 10.73
CA ASP A 148 8.31 2.20 11.87
C ASP A 148 7.18 2.08 12.90
N ALA A 149 6.18 2.98 12.88
CA ALA A 149 4.99 2.90 13.73
C ALA A 149 3.96 1.86 13.25
N CYS A 150 4.21 1.18 12.13
CA CYS A 150 3.31 0.17 11.59
C CYS A 150 3.16 -1.03 12.54
N ILE A 151 1.93 -1.27 12.99
CA ILE A 151 1.56 -2.37 13.90
C ILE A 151 1.13 -3.66 13.18
N MET A 152 1.38 -3.75 11.87
CA MET A 152 1.08 -4.95 11.06
C MET A 152 -0.37 -5.44 11.12
N CYS A 153 -1.33 -4.52 11.27
CA CYS A 153 -2.76 -4.86 11.40
C CYS A 153 -3.47 -5.31 10.11
N GLY A 154 -2.84 -5.17 8.93
CA GLY A 154 -3.43 -5.59 7.65
C GLY A 154 -4.49 -4.66 7.04
N ALA A 155 -5.04 -3.68 7.78
CA ALA A 155 -6.10 -2.78 7.29
C ALA A 155 -5.80 -2.13 5.93
N CYS A 156 -4.57 -1.64 5.74
CA CYS A 156 -4.16 -1.02 4.47
C CYS A 156 -4.16 -1.99 3.28
N VAL A 157 -3.92 -3.28 3.51
CA VAL A 157 -3.93 -4.33 2.47
C VAL A 157 -5.38 -4.73 2.16
N ALA A 158 -6.21 -4.82 3.20
CA ALA A 158 -7.64 -5.08 3.06
C ALA A 158 -8.35 -4.00 2.24
N ALA A 159 -8.03 -2.72 2.47
CA ALA A 159 -8.62 -1.61 1.71
C ALA A 159 -8.01 -1.38 0.30
N CYS A 160 -7.00 -2.15 -0.11
CA CYS A 160 -6.24 -1.85 -1.32
C CYS A 160 -6.89 -2.44 -2.58
N ALA A 161 -7.44 -1.57 -3.44
CA ALA A 161 -8.01 -1.97 -4.73
C ALA A 161 -7.00 -2.67 -5.67
N SER A 162 -5.71 -2.26 -5.65
CA SER A 162 -4.68 -2.97 -6.44
C SER A 162 -4.49 -4.41 -5.95
N HIS A 163 -4.65 -4.65 -4.65
CA HIS A 163 -4.49 -5.98 -4.07
C HIS A 163 -5.72 -6.88 -4.30
N GLU A 164 -6.90 -6.28 -4.36
CA GLU A 164 -8.15 -6.94 -4.74
C GLU A 164 -8.05 -7.55 -6.16
N VAL A 165 -7.52 -6.78 -7.11
CA VAL A 165 -7.36 -7.22 -8.51
C VAL A 165 -6.14 -8.13 -8.70
N SER A 166 -4.99 -7.79 -8.09
CA SER A 166 -3.78 -8.62 -8.12
C SER A 166 -3.40 -9.08 -6.73
N ARG A 167 -3.73 -10.35 -6.43
CA ARG A 167 -3.28 -10.99 -5.19
C ARG A 167 -1.76 -11.18 -5.14
N GLY A 168 -1.06 -11.11 -6.28
CA GLY A 168 0.41 -11.15 -6.34
C GLY A 168 1.05 -9.91 -5.71
N PHE A 169 0.48 -8.73 -5.94
CA PHE A 169 1.01 -7.44 -5.47
C PHE A 169 1.44 -7.47 -4.00
N LEU A 170 2.68 -7.05 -3.71
CA LEU A 170 3.29 -7.03 -2.37
C LEU A 170 2.44 -6.30 -1.32
N GLY A 171 1.72 -5.26 -1.74
CA GLY A 171 0.80 -4.53 -0.88
C GLY A 171 1.45 -3.43 -0.03
N PRO A 172 0.64 -2.48 0.47
CA PRO A 172 1.13 -1.29 1.16
C PRO A 172 1.94 -1.56 2.42
N ALA A 173 1.56 -2.55 3.24
CA ALA A 173 2.28 -2.86 4.48
C ALA A 173 3.71 -3.35 4.24
N ALA A 174 3.90 -4.28 3.30
CA ALA A 174 5.22 -4.80 2.96
C ALA A 174 6.10 -3.71 2.33
N LEU A 175 5.53 -2.86 1.47
CA LEU A 175 6.26 -1.76 0.85
C LEU A 175 6.65 -0.67 1.86
N ALA A 176 5.77 -0.30 2.79
CA ALA A 176 6.14 0.59 3.90
C ALA A 176 7.26 0.00 4.77
N LYS A 177 7.20 -1.32 5.03
CA LYS A 177 8.28 -2.01 5.75
C LYS A 177 9.60 -2.01 4.97
N ALA A 178 9.56 -2.17 3.65
CA ALA A 178 10.74 -2.09 2.80
C ALA A 178 11.37 -0.68 2.84
N GLU A 179 10.54 0.36 2.82
CA GLU A 179 10.98 1.75 2.89
C GLU A 179 11.67 2.07 4.22
N ARG A 180 11.20 1.51 5.34
CA ARG A 180 11.87 1.63 6.65
C ARG A 180 13.34 1.25 6.58
N PHE A 181 13.67 0.14 5.91
CA PHE A 181 15.07 -0.33 5.78
C PHE A 181 15.84 0.44 4.72
N LEU A 182 15.17 0.90 3.67
CA LEU A 182 15.80 1.78 2.68
C LEU A 182 16.22 3.12 3.29
N ALA A 183 15.37 3.71 4.13
CA ALA A 183 15.64 4.96 4.85
C ALA A 183 16.66 4.76 5.99
N ASP A 184 16.87 3.53 6.48
CA ASP A 184 17.80 3.27 7.58
C ASP A 184 19.26 3.53 7.16
N PRO A 185 19.98 4.45 7.83
CA PRO A 185 21.38 4.73 7.51
C PRO A 185 22.31 3.55 7.87
N ARG A 186 21.87 2.59 8.69
CA ARG A 186 22.65 1.38 9.02
C ARG A 186 22.63 0.34 7.91
N GLU A 187 21.65 0.42 7.02
CA GLU A 187 21.52 -0.54 5.92
C GLU A 187 22.62 -0.29 4.86
N PRO A 188 23.43 -1.30 4.51
CA PRO A 188 24.47 -1.16 3.48
C PRO A 188 23.91 -0.72 2.13
N VAL A 189 24.68 0.07 1.37
CA VAL A 189 24.28 0.59 0.05
C VAL A 189 23.92 -0.55 -0.93
N ASP A 190 24.70 -1.63 -0.93
CA ASP A 190 24.44 -2.78 -1.81
C ASP A 190 23.14 -3.52 -1.43
N ALA A 191 22.83 -3.59 -0.14
CA ALA A 191 21.58 -4.16 0.34
C ALA A 191 20.38 -3.29 -0.03
N LYS A 192 20.49 -1.96 0.11
CA LYS A 192 19.50 -1.00 -0.39
C LYS A 192 19.25 -1.21 -1.88
N ARG A 193 20.31 -1.29 -2.69
CA ARG A 193 20.22 -1.52 -4.13
C ARG A 193 19.57 -2.86 -4.48
N THR A 194 19.90 -3.91 -3.74
CA THR A 194 19.31 -5.25 -3.92
C THR A 194 17.82 -5.25 -3.64
N ARG A 195 17.40 -4.59 -2.55
CA ARG A 195 15.99 -4.39 -2.21
C ARG A 195 15.24 -3.63 -3.30
N LEU A 196 15.79 -2.53 -3.80
CA LEU A 196 15.16 -1.77 -4.90
C LEU A 196 15.02 -2.60 -6.20
N ARG A 197 15.98 -3.47 -6.53
CA ARG A 197 15.89 -4.39 -7.69
C ARG A 197 14.79 -5.43 -7.51
N PHE A 198 14.64 -5.98 -6.31
CA PHE A 198 13.55 -6.90 -5.99
C PHE A 198 12.19 -6.20 -6.16
N LEU A 199 12.07 -4.99 -5.63
CA LEU A 199 10.87 -4.17 -5.71
C LEU A 199 10.49 -3.72 -7.13
N GLU A 200 11.43 -3.72 -8.08
CA GLU A 200 11.20 -3.37 -9.49
C GLU A 200 10.47 -4.47 -10.28
N GLN A 201 10.51 -5.72 -9.80
CA GLN A 201 9.88 -6.88 -10.44
C GLN A 201 8.34 -6.75 -10.51
N PRO A 202 7.67 -7.59 -11.33
CA PRO A 202 6.21 -7.73 -11.27
C PRO A 202 5.73 -7.98 -9.84
N ASP A 203 4.50 -7.57 -9.51
CA ASP A 203 3.95 -7.58 -8.15
C ASP A 203 4.66 -6.63 -7.16
N GLY A 204 5.63 -5.84 -7.64
CA GLY A 204 6.43 -4.91 -6.87
C GLY A 204 5.82 -3.51 -6.71
N ILE A 205 6.67 -2.48 -6.60
CA ILE A 205 6.25 -1.10 -6.30
C ILE A 205 5.41 -0.46 -7.40
N TRP A 206 5.49 -0.96 -8.63
CA TRP A 206 4.86 -0.35 -9.80
C TRP A 206 3.37 -0.70 -9.96
N ASP A 207 2.90 -1.75 -9.28
CA ASP A 207 1.52 -2.23 -9.38
C ASP A 207 0.54 -1.42 -8.54
N CYS A 208 1.05 -0.58 -7.62
CA CYS A 208 0.22 0.38 -6.89
C CYS A 208 -0.39 1.42 -7.85
N THR A 209 -1.72 1.50 -7.87
CA THR A 209 -2.48 2.44 -8.71
C THR A 209 -2.73 3.81 -8.06
N ARG A 210 -2.22 4.02 -6.82
CA ARG A 210 -2.33 5.27 -6.06
C ARG A 210 -3.76 5.70 -5.67
N CYS A 211 -4.62 4.74 -5.33
CA CYS A 211 -5.98 5.00 -4.82
C CYS A 211 -6.04 5.61 -3.41
N ASN A 212 -4.92 5.62 -2.68
CA ASN A 212 -4.75 6.25 -1.35
C ASN A 212 -5.57 5.66 -0.17
N PHE A 213 -6.47 4.69 -0.36
CA PHE A 213 -7.21 4.07 0.74
C PHE A 213 -6.33 3.49 1.85
N CYS A 214 -5.13 3.00 1.50
CA CYS A 214 -4.14 2.52 2.47
C CYS A 214 -3.70 3.58 3.51
N VAL A 215 -3.78 4.86 3.16
CA VAL A 215 -3.50 5.99 4.07
C VAL A 215 -4.73 6.27 4.93
N GLU A 216 -5.92 6.36 4.32
CA GLU A 216 -7.17 6.67 5.03
C GLU A 216 -7.50 5.69 6.16
N VAL A 217 -7.33 4.39 5.91
CA VAL A 217 -7.64 3.35 6.90
C VAL A 217 -6.52 3.14 7.92
N CYS A 218 -5.35 3.77 7.75
CA CYS A 218 -4.19 3.48 8.58
C CYS A 218 -4.42 3.95 10.02
N PRO A 219 -4.37 3.06 11.03
CA PRO A 219 -4.64 3.47 12.40
C PRO A 219 -3.53 4.25 13.09
N LYS A 220 -2.34 4.28 12.47
CA LYS A 220 -1.10 4.83 13.04
C LYS A 220 -0.47 5.92 12.19
N ASP A 221 -1.18 6.38 11.16
CA ASP A 221 -0.70 7.41 10.22
C ASP A 221 0.68 7.09 9.61
N VAL A 222 0.89 5.83 9.24
CA VAL A 222 2.13 5.31 8.62
C VAL A 222 2.35 5.90 7.22
N GLN A 223 1.28 6.36 6.57
CA GLN A 223 1.26 6.87 5.20
C GLN A 223 1.92 5.93 4.16
N PRO A 224 1.41 4.69 3.98
CA PRO A 224 2.05 3.71 3.08
C PRO A 224 2.18 4.18 1.63
N MET A 225 1.25 5.00 1.13
CA MET A 225 1.33 5.57 -0.22
C MET A 225 2.59 6.43 -0.39
N GLU A 226 2.91 7.27 0.58
CA GLU A 226 4.10 8.11 0.55
C GLU A 226 5.38 7.28 0.61
N ALA A 227 5.39 6.19 1.38
CA ALA A 227 6.49 5.23 1.38
C ALA A 227 6.69 4.61 -0.01
N ILE A 228 5.61 4.21 -0.69
CA ILE A 228 5.69 3.69 -2.07
C ILE A 228 6.22 4.74 -3.04
N ILE A 229 5.84 6.02 -2.89
CA ILE A 229 6.36 7.13 -3.72
C ILE A 229 7.87 7.31 -3.49
N ARG A 230 8.34 7.28 -2.23
CA ARG A 230 9.76 7.37 -1.90
C ARG A 230 10.55 6.19 -2.47
N LEU A 231 10.02 4.96 -2.37
CA LEU A 231 10.61 3.78 -3.00
C LEU A 231 10.75 3.96 -4.52
N ARG A 232 9.68 4.40 -5.21
CA ARG A 232 9.72 4.66 -6.65
C ARG A 232 10.77 5.71 -7.01
N ARG A 233 10.87 6.80 -6.24
CA ARG A 233 11.88 7.85 -6.44
C ARG A 233 13.29 7.28 -6.29
N ALA A 234 13.55 6.55 -5.20
CA ALA A 234 14.84 5.94 -4.93
C ALA A 234 15.24 4.92 -6.01
N THR A 235 14.29 4.15 -6.55
CA THR A 235 14.51 3.25 -7.70
C THR A 235 15.02 4.03 -8.92
N ILE A 236 14.39 5.16 -9.25
CA ILE A 236 14.83 6.01 -10.38
C ILE A 236 16.20 6.63 -10.11
N GLU A 237 16.45 7.14 -8.90
CA GLU A 237 17.74 7.74 -8.51
C GLU A 237 18.88 6.72 -8.51
N ALA A 238 18.60 5.45 -8.19
CA ALA A 238 19.56 4.35 -8.29
C ALA A 238 19.83 3.88 -9.74
N GLY A 239 19.17 4.49 -10.73
CA GLY A 239 19.31 4.14 -12.15
C GLY A 239 18.59 2.84 -12.56
N LEU A 240 17.66 2.36 -11.74
CA LEU A 240 16.86 1.16 -12.01
C LEU A 240 15.63 1.53 -12.83
N THR A 241 15.82 1.75 -14.14
CA THR A 241 14.80 2.35 -15.02
C THR A 241 14.29 1.41 -16.11
N ARG A 242 14.40 0.09 -15.93
CA ARG A 242 14.12 -0.89 -16.99
C ARG A 242 12.70 -1.45 -16.94
N SER A 243 12.02 -1.37 -15.80
CA SER A 243 10.62 -1.79 -15.69
C SER A 243 9.67 -0.91 -16.51
N GLY A 244 8.47 -1.43 -16.79
CA GLY A 244 7.41 -0.66 -17.47
C GLY A 244 7.04 0.62 -16.70
N GLY A 245 6.83 0.50 -15.37
CA GLY A 245 6.50 1.64 -14.52
C GLY A 245 7.62 2.69 -14.46
N ALA A 246 8.88 2.24 -14.37
CA ALA A 246 10.01 3.16 -14.38
C ALA A 246 10.17 3.87 -15.74
N ARG A 247 10.07 3.13 -16.86
CA ARG A 247 10.09 3.70 -18.22
C ARG A 247 8.95 4.68 -18.47
N HIS A 248 7.78 4.46 -17.87
CA HIS A 248 6.66 5.39 -17.98
C HIS A 248 7.02 6.75 -17.37
N ILE A 249 7.59 6.77 -16.17
CA ILE A 249 7.99 8.02 -15.50
C ILE A 249 9.15 8.69 -16.24
N THR A 250 10.20 7.94 -16.58
CA THR A 250 11.37 8.52 -17.26
C THR A 250 11.03 8.98 -18.68
N GLY A 251 10.17 8.25 -19.39
CA GLY A 251 9.63 8.63 -20.68
C GLY A 251 8.83 9.93 -20.62
N PHE A 252 7.92 10.04 -19.65
CA PHE A 252 7.15 11.26 -19.37
C PHE A 252 8.07 12.47 -19.15
N MET A 253 9.06 12.33 -18.25
CA MET A 253 10.03 13.40 -17.98
C MET A 253 10.87 13.75 -19.21
N THR A 254 11.24 12.76 -20.03
CA THR A 254 12.04 12.97 -21.25
C THR A 254 11.25 13.75 -22.30
N LEU A 255 9.97 13.41 -22.50
CA LEU A 255 9.11 14.11 -23.44
C LEU A 255 8.88 15.57 -23.04
N ILE A 256 8.60 15.83 -21.75
CA ILE A 256 8.44 17.21 -21.27
C ILE A 256 9.75 17.98 -21.36
N ARG A 257 10.89 17.38 -20.98
CA ARG A 257 12.19 18.05 -21.09
C ARG A 257 12.52 18.43 -22.54
N ARG A 258 12.20 17.58 -23.51
CA ARG A 258 12.48 17.84 -24.93
C ARG A 258 11.47 18.79 -25.57
N GLY A 259 10.18 18.51 -25.38
CA GLY A 259 9.09 19.21 -26.07
C GLY A 259 8.55 20.43 -25.31
N GLY A 260 8.75 20.51 -24.00
CA GLY A 260 8.06 21.44 -23.10
C GLY A 260 6.60 21.06 -22.80
N ARG A 261 6.15 19.91 -23.31
CA ARG A 261 4.81 19.33 -23.05
C ARG A 261 4.87 17.81 -23.11
N LEU A 262 3.88 17.15 -22.53
CA LEU A 262 3.67 15.72 -22.73
C LEU A 262 3.20 15.47 -24.18
N ASN A 263 3.69 14.39 -24.77
CA ASN A 263 3.18 13.88 -26.04
C ASN A 263 2.75 12.43 -25.82
N GLU A 264 1.48 12.25 -25.47
CA GLU A 264 0.88 10.97 -25.13
C GLU A 264 0.97 9.97 -26.29
N ALA A 265 0.94 10.45 -27.54
CA ALA A 265 1.10 9.62 -28.73
C ALA A 265 2.49 8.95 -28.79
N LEU A 266 3.52 9.55 -28.19
CA LEU A 266 4.88 9.00 -28.12
C LEU A 266 5.15 8.18 -26.85
N MET A 267 4.27 8.22 -25.85
CA MET A 267 4.46 7.47 -24.60
C MET A 267 4.57 5.95 -24.80
N PRO A 268 3.75 5.30 -25.65
CA PRO A 268 3.90 3.87 -25.92
C PRO A 268 5.31 3.51 -26.39
N LEU A 269 5.94 4.35 -27.24
CA LEU A 269 7.31 4.13 -27.71
C LEU A 269 8.34 4.26 -26.57
N GLN A 270 8.14 5.18 -25.64
CA GLN A 270 9.02 5.33 -24.46
C GLN A 270 8.91 4.13 -23.50
N VAL A 271 7.72 3.55 -23.36
CA VAL A 271 7.45 2.48 -22.39
C VAL A 271 7.75 1.09 -22.96
N VAL A 272 7.35 0.84 -24.20
CA VAL A 272 7.52 -0.46 -24.88
C VAL A 272 8.92 -0.59 -25.46
N GLY A 273 9.52 0.52 -25.90
CA GLY A 273 10.75 0.53 -26.68
C GLY A 273 10.56 -0.11 -28.05
N PHE A 274 11.67 -0.57 -28.65
CA PHE A 274 11.67 -1.24 -29.95
C PHE A 274 11.48 -2.77 -29.86
N ASN A 275 10.92 -3.27 -28.76
CA ASN A 275 10.68 -4.70 -28.60
C ASN A 275 9.44 -5.10 -29.42
N LEU A 276 9.67 -5.78 -30.55
CA LEU A 276 8.63 -6.17 -31.50
C LEU A 276 7.49 -6.97 -30.86
N ARG A 277 7.79 -7.91 -29.96
CA ARG A 277 6.76 -8.74 -29.29
C ARG A 277 5.80 -7.90 -28.46
N ARG A 278 6.34 -6.96 -27.67
CA ARG A 278 5.51 -6.07 -26.84
C ARG A 278 4.73 -5.06 -27.68
N LEU A 279 5.32 -4.59 -28.78
CA LEU A 279 4.65 -3.69 -29.71
C LEU A 279 3.44 -4.37 -30.34
N LEU A 280 3.60 -5.62 -30.82
CA LEU A 280 2.52 -6.44 -31.35
C LEU A 280 1.40 -6.68 -30.32
N HIS A 281 1.74 -6.81 -29.04
CA HIS A 281 0.74 -6.97 -27.97
C HIS A 281 -0.10 -5.71 -27.74
N VAL A 282 0.46 -4.51 -27.90
CA VAL A 282 -0.24 -3.23 -27.66
C VAL A 282 -0.94 -2.71 -28.94
N LEU A 283 -0.51 -3.16 -30.11
CA LEU A 283 -1.02 -2.73 -31.41
C LEU A 283 -2.55 -2.84 -31.56
N PRO A 284 -3.23 -3.93 -31.13
CA PRO A 284 -4.68 -4.04 -31.27
C PRO A 284 -5.44 -2.95 -30.49
N LEU A 285 -4.94 -2.57 -29.31
CA LEU A 285 -5.52 -1.47 -28.53
C LEU A 285 -5.30 -0.13 -29.25
N GLY A 286 -4.09 0.09 -29.76
CA GLY A 286 -3.76 1.28 -30.54
C GLY A 286 -4.66 1.45 -31.77
N LEU A 287 -4.91 0.38 -32.52
CA LEU A 287 -5.81 0.37 -33.68
C LEU A 287 -7.27 0.67 -33.27
N ARG A 288 -7.77 0.08 -32.18
CA ARG A 288 -9.11 0.40 -31.65
C ARG A 288 -9.22 1.85 -31.20
N MET A 289 -8.18 2.40 -30.56
CA MET A 289 -8.18 3.80 -30.16
C MET A 289 -8.18 4.72 -31.39
N LEU A 290 -7.41 4.38 -32.43
CA LEU A 290 -7.35 5.15 -33.68
C LEU A 290 -8.72 5.16 -34.38
N TRP A 291 -9.33 3.98 -34.50
CA TRP A 291 -10.66 3.83 -35.11
C TRP A 291 -11.74 4.63 -34.38
N ASN A 292 -11.65 4.72 -33.06
CA ASN A 292 -12.59 5.49 -32.24
C ASN A 292 -12.20 6.98 -32.09
N GLY A 293 -11.20 7.48 -32.82
CA GLY A 293 -10.75 8.87 -32.73
C GLY A 293 -10.14 9.25 -31.37
N LYS A 294 -9.69 8.27 -30.58
CA LYS A 294 -9.15 8.45 -29.21
C LYS A 294 -7.62 8.54 -29.17
N VAL A 295 -6.94 8.57 -30.31
CA VAL A 295 -5.48 8.73 -30.39
C VAL A 295 -5.15 10.23 -30.46
N PRO A 296 -4.41 10.78 -29.48
CA PRO A 296 -3.97 12.17 -29.52
C PRO A 296 -3.07 12.41 -30.75
N SER A 297 -3.19 13.59 -31.36
CA SER A 297 -2.30 13.95 -32.47
C SER A 297 -0.85 14.10 -31.99
N PRO A 298 0.12 13.39 -32.60
CA PRO A 298 1.53 13.55 -32.25
C PRO A 298 2.08 14.94 -32.60
N LEU A 299 1.42 15.66 -33.52
CA LEU A 299 1.84 16.96 -34.08
C LEU A 299 1.02 18.14 -33.53
N ALA A 300 0.60 18.09 -32.26
CA ALA A 300 -0.14 19.22 -31.68
C ALA A 300 0.66 20.55 -31.70
N PRO A 301 0.00 21.69 -31.98
CA PRO A 301 0.66 22.99 -32.11
C PRO A 301 1.36 23.43 -30.82
N PRO A 302 2.39 24.30 -30.91
CA PRO A 302 3.05 24.85 -29.74
C PRO A 302 2.11 25.75 -28.93
N ILE A 303 2.13 25.58 -27.61
CA ILE A 303 1.33 26.36 -26.65
C ILE A 303 2.19 27.56 -26.18
N PRO A 304 1.59 28.75 -25.94
CA PRO A 304 2.29 29.87 -25.32
C PRO A 304 2.99 29.44 -24.01
N GLY A 305 4.22 29.92 -23.77
CA GLY A 305 4.99 29.59 -22.56
C GLY A 305 5.75 28.26 -22.58
N ILE A 306 5.67 27.46 -23.65
CA ILE A 306 6.34 26.15 -23.74
C ILE A 306 7.87 26.22 -23.57
N ALA A 307 8.49 27.33 -23.98
CA ALA A 307 9.92 27.57 -23.79
C ALA A 307 10.29 27.77 -22.31
N GLN A 308 9.43 28.40 -21.53
CA GLN A 308 9.64 28.57 -20.09
C GLN A 308 9.65 27.21 -19.38
N ILE A 309 8.75 26.30 -19.75
CA ILE A 309 8.71 24.93 -19.22
C ILE A 309 10.02 24.19 -19.50
N ARG A 310 10.53 24.26 -20.75
CA ARG A 310 11.84 23.67 -21.09
C ARG A 310 12.96 24.27 -20.24
N ASN A 311 12.98 25.59 -20.10
CA ASN A 311 13.97 26.30 -19.31
C ASN A 311 13.96 25.88 -17.83
N ILE A 312 12.79 25.67 -17.24
CA ILE A 312 12.66 25.12 -15.87
C ILE A 312 13.33 23.74 -15.78
N PHE A 313 13.06 22.83 -16.73
CA PHE A 313 13.70 21.51 -16.72
C PHE A 313 15.23 21.57 -16.92
N HIS A 314 15.73 22.57 -17.66
CA HIS A 314 17.16 22.80 -17.85
C HIS A 314 17.83 23.41 -16.61
N SER A 315 17.17 24.35 -15.92
CA SER A 315 17.69 24.97 -14.69
C SER A 315 17.77 23.96 -13.54
N PHE A 316 16.74 23.14 -13.35
CA PHE A 316 16.76 22.02 -12.39
C PHE A 316 17.88 21.02 -12.68
N GLY A 317 18.17 20.76 -13.96
CA GLY A 317 19.27 19.89 -14.37
C GLY A 317 20.68 20.43 -14.05
N ARG A 318 20.83 21.76 -13.97
CA ARG A 318 22.08 22.42 -13.55
C ARG A 318 22.24 22.41 -12.03
N LEU A 319 21.18 22.68 -11.29
CA LEU A 319 21.20 22.70 -9.81
C LEU A 319 21.64 21.34 -9.22
N LYS A 320 21.13 20.23 -9.77
CA LYS A 320 21.52 18.87 -9.35
C LYS A 320 22.98 18.47 -9.67
N ARG A 321 23.72 19.21 -10.49
CA ARG A 321 25.15 18.94 -10.76
C ARG A 321 26.08 19.75 -9.85
N ILE A 322 25.55 20.74 -9.14
CA ILE A 322 26.30 21.66 -8.28
C ILE A 322 26.15 21.27 -6.80
N SER A 323 25.10 20.53 -6.45
CA SER A 323 24.85 19.89 -5.14
C SER A 323 25.34 18.45 -5.10
#